data_AF-A0A3D2NI52-F1
#
_entry.id   AF-A0A3D2NI52-F1
#
_cell.length_a   1.000
_cell.length_b   1.000
_cell.length_c   1.000
_cell.angle_alpha   90.00
_cell.angle_beta   90.00
_cell.angle_gamma   90.00
#
_symmetry.space_group_name_H-M   'P 1'
#
loop_
_entity.id
_entity.type
_entity.pdbx_description
1 polymer ?
#
loop_
_entity_poly.entity_id
_entity_poly.type
_entity_poly.pdbx_seq_one_letter_code
_entity_poly.pdbx_strand_id
1 'polypeptide(L)' 'IMPGKVNPVIPEVVNQVAFAVAGADLTVTMAVEGGQLQLNAFEPVIAHSIFQSIT' A
#
# COMPACT_ATOMS: atom_id res chain seq x y z
N ILE A 1 -16.56 28.66 -16.70
CA ILE A 1 -15.99 29.62 -15.72
C ILE A 1 -14.46 29.56 -15.59
N MET A 2 -13.75 28.56 -16.14
CA MET A 2 -12.27 28.59 -16.27
C MET A 2 -11.79 27.85 -17.53
N PRO A 3 -11.76 28.49 -18.72
CA PRO A 3 -11.16 27.90 -19.91
C PRO A 3 -9.64 27.80 -19.74
N GLY A 4 -9.07 26.63 -20.05
CA GLY A 4 -7.62 26.37 -19.95
C GLY A 4 -7.13 25.86 -18.59
N LYS A 5 -8.00 25.71 -17.58
CA LYS A 5 -7.63 25.06 -16.31
C LYS A 5 -7.41 23.56 -16.54
N VAL A 6 -6.22 23.06 -16.21
CA VAL A 6 -5.88 21.64 -16.16
C VAL A 6 -5.37 21.31 -14.77
N ASN A 7 -6.04 20.39 -14.08
CA ASN A 7 -5.57 19.89 -12.79
C ASN A 7 -4.55 18.76 -13.01
N PRO A 8 -3.54 18.61 -12.16
CA PRO A 8 -2.56 17.54 -12.24
C PRO A 8 -3.11 16.21 -11.68
N VAL A 9 -4.25 15.75 -12.21
CA VAL A 9 -4.98 14.59 -11.68
C VAL A 9 -4.17 13.28 -11.74
N ILE A 10 -3.23 13.17 -12.68
CA ILE A 10 -2.34 12.01 -12.79
C ILE A 10 -1.31 11.99 -11.65
N PRO A 11 -0.53 13.06 -11.40
CA PRO A 11 0.26 13.16 -10.16
C PRO A 11 -0.55 12.99 -8.88
N GLU A 12 -1.78 13.50 -8.83
CA GLU A 12 -2.65 13.36 -7.66
C GLU A 12 -3.03 11.91 -7.37
N VAL A 13 -3.33 11.09 -8.39
CA VAL A 13 -3.59 9.65 -8.18
C VAL A 13 -2.32 8.87 -7.85
N VAL A 14 -1.16 9.26 -8.40
CA VAL A 14 0.12 8.66 -8.04
C VAL A 14 0.43 8.87 -6.56
N ASN A 15 0.15 10.06 -6.00
CA ASN A 15 0.31 10.31 -4.57
C ASN A 15 -0.62 9.43 -3.72
N GLN A 16 -1.87 9.23 -4.15
CA GLN A 16 -2.81 8.34 -3.44
C GLN A 16 -2.31 6.90 -3.41
N VAL A 17 -1.79 6.39 -4.53
CA VAL A 17 -1.16 5.06 -4.60
C VAL A 17 0.06 4.99 -3.69
N ALA A 18 0.92 6.01 -3.69
CA ALA A 18 2.09 6.05 -2.81
C ALA A 18 1.71 6.00 -1.32
N PHE A 19 0.65 6.71 -0.90
CA PHE A 19 0.13 6.63 0.47
C PHE A 19 -0.41 5.24 0.80
N ALA A 20 -1.10 4.59 -0.14
CA ALA A 20 -1.59 3.22 0.06
C ALA A 20 -0.44 2.22 0.23
N VAL A 21 0.61 2.33 -0.59
CA VAL A 21 1.81 1.48 -0.51
C VAL A 21 2.53 1.69 0.84
N ALA A 22 2.66 2.93 1.31
CA ALA A 22 3.25 3.21 2.61
C ALA A 22 2.44 2.58 3.77
N GLY A 23 1.10 2.59 3.68
CA GLY A 23 0.24 1.90 4.66
C GLY A 23 0.37 0.37 4.59
N ALA A 24 0.51 -0.18 3.39
CA ALA A 24 0.74 -1.61 3.18
C ALA A 24 2.09 -2.06 3.77
N ASP A 25 3.14 -1.25 3.65
CA ASP A 25 4.46 -1.51 4.25
C ASP A 25 4.39 -1.63 5.79
N LEU A 26 3.68 -0.71 6.45
CA LEU A 26 3.46 -0.81 7.89
C LEU A 26 2.67 -2.07 8.26
N THR A 27 1.66 -2.43 7.45
CA THR A 27 0.86 -3.64 7.67
C THR A 27 1.73 -4.90 7.58
N VAL A 28 2.61 -4.98 6.58
CA VAL A 28 3.59 -6.07 6.43
C VAL A 28 4.54 -6.10 7.62
N THR A 29 5.06 -4.94 8.05
CA THR A 29 5.96 -4.83 9.19
C THR A 29 5.35 -5.43 10.47
N MET A 30 4.10 -5.05 10.78
CA MET A 30 3.39 -5.58 11.95
C MET A 30 3.08 -7.08 11.82
N ALA A 31 2.71 -7.55 10.62
CA ALA A 31 2.42 -8.96 10.37
C ALA A 31 3.66 -9.86 10.48
N VAL A 32 4.82 -9.36 10.05
CA VAL A 32 6.11 -10.06 10.21
C VAL A 32 6.49 -10.15 11.68
N GLU A 33 6.36 -9.05 12.43
CA GLU A 33 6.66 -8.98 13.87
C GLU A 33 5.77 -9.91 14.70
N GLY A 34 4.50 -10.08 14.33
CA GLY A 34 3.54 -10.91 15.07
C GLY A 34 3.79 -12.42 15.06
N GLY A 35 4.77 -12.93 14.31
CA GLY A 35 5.03 -14.37 14.21
C GLY A 35 5.21 -15.08 15.57
N GLN A 36 4.71 -16.32 15.70
CA GLN A 36 4.68 -17.03 16.98
C GLN A 36 5.41 -18.38 16.91
N LEU A 37 6.39 -18.57 17.80
CA LEU A 37 7.15 -19.80 17.93
C LEU A 37 7.78 -20.24 16.59
N GLN A 38 7.32 -21.37 16.01
CA GLN A 38 7.90 -21.95 14.80
C GLN A 38 7.27 -21.45 13.49
N LEU A 39 6.18 -20.68 13.54
CA LEU A 39 5.44 -20.32 12.33
C LEU A 39 4.86 -18.90 12.40
N ASN A 40 4.91 -18.19 11.28
CA ASN A 40 4.15 -16.95 11.11
C ASN A 40 2.80 -17.27 10.43
N ALA A 41 1.69 -17.08 11.15
CA ALA A 41 0.35 -17.34 10.63
C ALA A 41 -0.21 -16.20 9.74
N PHE A 42 0.52 -15.09 9.61
CA PHE A 42 0.08 -13.87 8.92
C PHE A 42 0.60 -13.78 7.48
N GLU A 43 1.19 -14.84 6.94
CA GLU A 43 1.62 -14.94 5.53
C GLU A 43 0.52 -14.52 4.53
N PRO A 44 -0.78 -14.83 4.71
CA PRO A 44 -1.81 -14.40 3.78
C PRO A 44 -1.95 -12.88 3.66
N VAL A 45 -1.86 -12.13 4.77
CA VAL A 45 -1.96 -10.66 4.73
C VAL A 45 -0.68 -10.04 4.17
N ILE A 46 0.48 -10.62 4.48
CA ILE A 46 1.77 -10.20 3.92
C ILE A 46 1.74 -10.32 2.39
N ALA A 47 1.36 -11.49 1.88
CA ALA A 47 1.27 -11.73 0.45
C ALA A 47 0.26 -10.79 -0.22
N HIS A 48 -0.94 -10.64 0.37
CA HIS A 48 -1.97 -9.76 -0.17
C HIS A 48 -1.48 -8.30 -0.26
N SER A 49 -0.91 -7.75 0.81
CA SER A 49 -0.40 -6.38 0.85
C SER A 49 0.72 -6.13 -0.16
N ILE A 50 1.62 -7.09 -0.35
CA ILE A 50 2.71 -6.99 -1.33
C ILE A 50 2.16 -7.03 -2.76
N PHE A 51 1.32 -8.02 -3.10
CA PHE A 51 0.79 -8.14 -4.46
C PHE A 51 -0.13 -6.99 -4.85
N GLN A 52 -0.95 -6.51 -3.91
CA GLN A 52 -1.78 -5.31 -4.12
C GLN A 52 -0.94 -4.03 -4.28
N SER A 53 0.26 -3.97 -3.70
CA SER A 53 1.15 -2.80 -3.85
C SER A 53 1.91 -2.80 -5.18
N ILE A 54 2.04 -3.97 -5.82
CA ILE A 54 2.72 -4.14 -7.11
C ILE A 54 1.79 -3.88 -8.30
N THR A 55 0.48 -4.12 -8.12
CA THR A 55 -0.51 -4.19 -9.21
C THR A 55 -1.62 -3.18 -9.01
#